data_AF-A0A3N5TBJ4-F1
#
_entry.id   AF-A0A3N5TBJ4-F1
#
_cell.length_a   1.000
_cell.length_b   1.000
_cell.length_c   1.000
_cell.angle_alpha   90.00
_cell.angle_beta   90.00
_cell.angle_gamma   90.00
#
_symmetry.space_group_name_H-M   'P 1'
#
loop_
_entity.id
_entity.type
_entity.pdbx_description
1 polymer ?
#
loop_
_entity_poly.entity_id
_entity_poly.type
_entity_poly.pdbx_seq_one_letter_code
_entity_poly.pdbx_strand_id
1 'polypeptide(L)'
;MKAFFLWAGIFAAAYVGLSAGTHLTQSAVSHRILVAVDVSGSMEAYKHRLPEVLASLGSVPYSKFKIITNSPNLQYQVIQDWSDKMDFSHLIQIKMYAPLDLEKLINSPDIASADEVIFITNSSDTGKLAGVPKSRIINVK
;
A
#
# COMPACT_ATOMS: atom_id res chain seq x y z
N MET A 1 -31.85 -34.93 19.13
CA MET A 1 -30.42 -34.99 18.75
C MET A 1 -30.17 -35.10 17.25
N LYS A 2 -30.78 -36.03 16.49
CA LYS A 2 -30.55 -36.17 15.03
C LYS A 2 -30.81 -34.89 14.22
N ALA A 3 -31.93 -34.21 14.48
CA ALA A 3 -32.26 -32.95 13.80
C ALA A 3 -31.23 -31.84 14.05
N PHE A 4 -30.65 -31.78 15.26
CA PHE A 4 -29.60 -30.81 15.58
C PHE A 4 -28.36 -31.02 14.72
N PHE A 5 -27.87 -32.26 14.60
CA PHE A 5 -26.71 -32.56 13.76
C PHE A 5 -26.95 -32.30 12.28
N LEU A 6 -28.18 -32.54 11.79
CA LEU A 6 -28.56 -32.20 10.41
C LEU A 6 -28.48 -30.69 10.18
N TRP A 7 -29.07 -29.88 11.06
CA TRP A 7 -29.03 -28.42 10.97
C TRP A 7 -27.62 -27.87 11.15
N ALA A 8 -26.84 -28.41 12.08
CA ALA A 8 -25.44 -28.04 12.26
C ALA A 8 -24.60 -28.34 10.99
N GLY A 9 -24.84 -29.49 10.34
CA GLY A 9 -24.21 -29.84 9.07
C GLY A 9 -24.56 -28.87 7.94
N ILE A 10 -25.84 -28.51 7.79
CA ILE A 10 -26.29 -27.52 6.78
C ILE A 10 -25.64 -26.16 7.05
N PHE A 11 -25.65 -25.71 8.31
CA PHE A 11 -25.05 -24.44 8.70
C PHE A 11 -23.54 -24.41 8.41
N ALA A 12 -22.82 -25.47 8.79
CA ALA A 12 -21.39 -25.59 8.52
C ALA A 12 -21.10 -25.59 7.01
N ALA A 13 -21.87 -26.33 6.22
CA ALA A 13 -21.71 -26.36 4.77
C ALA A 13 -21.98 -25.00 4.13
N ALA A 14 -23.04 -24.30 4.54
CA ALA A 14 -23.34 -22.95 4.07
C ALA A 14 -22.24 -21.95 4.45
N TYR A 15 -21.74 -22.02 5.68
CA TYR A 15 -20.66 -21.15 6.16
C TYR A 15 -19.37 -21.35 5.38
N VAL A 16 -18.95 -22.61 5.16
CA VAL A 16 -17.77 -22.94 4.35
C VAL A 16 -17.95 -22.47 2.91
N GLY A 17 -19.11 -22.73 2.30
CA GLY A 17 -19.40 -22.29 0.93
C GLY A 17 -19.35 -20.78 0.76
N LEU A 18 -19.97 -20.03 1.66
CA LEU A 18 -19.94 -18.57 1.65
C LEU A 18 -18.52 -18.03 1.86
N SER A 19 -17.79 -18.58 2.85
CA SER A 19 -16.41 -18.15 3.15
C SER A 19 -15.45 -18.40 1.98
N ALA A 20 -15.55 -19.56 1.33
CA ALA A 20 -14.76 -19.88 0.14
C ALA A 20 -15.13 -18.99 -1.05
N GLY A 21 -16.44 -18.74 -1.26
CA GLY A 21 -16.91 -17.82 -2.28
C GLY A 21 -16.36 -16.40 -2.09
N THR A 22 -16.45 -15.86 -0.87
CA THR A 22 -15.91 -14.53 -0.57
C THR A 22 -14.40 -14.48 -0.78
N HIS A 23 -13.66 -15.49 -0.31
CA HIS A 23 -12.22 -15.57 -0.51
C HIS A 23 -11.84 -15.57 -2.00
N LEU A 24 -12.52 -16.36 -2.82
CA LEU A 24 -12.28 -16.43 -4.26
C LEU A 24 -12.59 -15.11 -4.95
N THR A 25 -13.73 -14.47 -4.63
CA THR A 25 -14.11 -13.19 -5.24
C THR A 25 -13.11 -12.08 -4.91
N GLN A 26 -12.64 -11.99 -3.67
CA GLN A 26 -11.63 -11.00 -3.26
C GLN A 26 -10.26 -11.31 -3.86
N SER A 27 -9.90 -12.59 -3.99
CA SER A 27 -8.65 -12.96 -4.67
C SER A 27 -8.64 -12.63 -6.17
N ALA A 28 -9.80 -12.61 -6.82
CA ALA A 28 -9.92 -12.33 -8.24
C ALA A 28 -9.76 -10.83 -8.57
N VAL A 29 -10.12 -9.94 -7.64
CA VAL A 29 -9.97 -8.49 -7.78
C VAL A 29 -8.98 -8.00 -6.74
N SER A 30 -7.69 -8.08 -7.07
CA SER A 30 -6.64 -7.61 -6.15
C SER A 30 -6.69 -6.09 -6.03
N HIS A 31 -6.84 -5.59 -4.80
CA HIS A 31 -6.84 -4.17 -4.48
C HIS A 31 -5.44 -3.58 -4.76
N ARG A 32 -5.33 -2.57 -5.62
CA ARG A 32 -4.04 -1.99 -6.00
C ARG A 32 -3.69 -0.80 -5.12
N ILE A 33 -2.66 -0.96 -4.30
CA ILE A 33 -2.18 0.06 -3.37
C ILE A 33 -0.83 0.60 -3.86
N LEU A 34 -0.81 1.87 -4.27
CA LEU A 34 0.41 2.57 -4.63
C LEU A 34 0.98 3.25 -3.39
N VAL A 35 2.23 2.95 -3.04
CA VAL A 35 2.93 3.55 -1.90
C VAL A 35 4.01 4.50 -2.41
N ALA A 36 3.80 5.78 -2.15
CA ALA A 36 4.76 6.84 -2.46
C ALA A 36 5.55 7.23 -1.22
N VAL A 37 6.85 6.98 -1.25
CA VAL A 37 7.76 7.26 -0.14
C VAL A 37 8.48 8.57 -0.43
N ASP A 38 8.35 9.52 0.50
CA ASP A 38 9.15 10.73 0.48
C ASP A 38 10.59 10.40 0.89
N VAL A 39 11.54 10.84 0.06
CA VAL A 39 12.98 10.69 0.30
C VAL A 39 13.67 12.04 0.51
N SER A 40 12.92 13.02 1.02
CA SER A 40 13.46 14.32 1.41
C SER A 40 14.57 14.15 2.46
N GLY A 41 15.58 15.03 2.46
CA GLY A 41 16.64 14.97 3.46
C GLY A 41 16.13 15.01 4.92
N SER A 42 14.95 15.59 5.15
CA SER A 42 14.30 15.60 6.46
C SER A 42 13.84 14.22 6.93
N MET A 43 13.56 13.29 6.00
CA MET A 43 13.17 11.90 6.28
C MET A 43 14.32 11.04 6.80
N GLU A 44 15.58 11.48 6.68
CA GLU A 44 16.74 10.69 7.12
C GLU A 44 16.63 10.30 8.61
N ALA A 45 16.18 11.22 9.46
CA ALA A 45 15.99 10.97 10.89
C ALA A 45 14.90 9.90 11.17
N TYR A 46 13.95 9.72 10.26
CA TYR A 46 12.80 8.82 10.41
C TYR A 46 12.93 7.54 9.56
N LYS A 47 14.00 7.41 8.78
CA LYS A 47 14.25 6.28 7.88
C LYS A 47 14.14 4.92 8.57
N HIS A 48 14.57 4.85 9.83
CA HIS A 48 14.51 3.64 10.66
C HIS A 48 13.07 3.14 10.93
N ARG A 49 12.05 4.00 10.80
CA ARG A 49 10.64 3.65 11.03
C ARG A 49 9.92 3.17 9.77
N LEU A 50 10.49 3.42 8.59
CA LEU A 50 9.88 3.02 7.31
C LEU A 50 9.58 1.52 7.24
N PRO A 51 10.47 0.60 7.67
CA PRO A 51 10.18 -0.83 7.60
C PRO A 51 8.94 -1.23 8.41
N GLU A 52 8.74 -0.64 9.58
CA GLU A 52 7.58 -0.94 10.44
C GLU A 52 6.28 -0.44 9.82
N VAL A 53 6.28 0.81 9.34
CA VAL A 53 5.12 1.39 8.66
C VAL A 53 4.76 0.56 7.43
N LEU A 54 5.74 0.24 6.60
CA LEU A 54 5.52 -0.53 5.39
C LEU A 54 5.10 -1.99 5.68
N ALA A 55 5.63 -2.62 6.73
CA ALA A 55 5.19 -3.93 7.18
C ALA A 55 3.72 -3.94 7.59
N SER A 56 3.25 -2.88 8.26
CA SER A 56 1.83 -2.75 8.61
C SER A 56 0.95 -2.68 7.36
N LEU A 57 1.40 -1.99 6.30
CA LEU A 57 0.67 -1.89 5.03
C LEU A 57 0.71 -3.18 4.20
N GLY A 58 1.83 -3.89 4.21
CA GLY A 58 1.99 -5.16 3.51
C GLY A 58 1.15 -6.30 4.09
N SER A 59 0.48 -6.09 5.23
CA SER A 59 -0.41 -7.07 5.86
C SER A 59 -1.83 -7.09 5.28
N VAL A 60 -2.18 -6.15 4.40
CA VAL A 60 -3.53 -6.07 3.83
C VAL A 60 -3.75 -7.25 2.87
N PRO A 61 -4.72 -8.14 3.13
CA PRO A 61 -4.98 -9.29 2.29
C PRO A 61 -5.53 -8.87 0.92
N TYR A 62 -5.35 -9.75 -0.08
CA TYR A 62 -5.84 -9.55 -1.45
C TYR A 62 -5.41 -8.23 -2.11
N SER A 63 -4.23 -7.74 -1.75
CA SER A 63 -3.71 -6.46 -2.23
C SER A 63 -2.45 -6.66 -3.06
N LYS A 64 -2.28 -5.80 -4.07
CA LYS A 64 -1.06 -5.64 -4.84
C LYS A 64 -0.45 -4.31 -4.53
N PHE A 65 0.86 -4.31 -4.29
CA PHE A 65 1.60 -3.15 -3.84
C PHE A 65 2.61 -2.73 -4.90
N LYS A 66 2.68 -1.44 -5.16
CA LYS A 66 3.73 -0.80 -5.95
C LYS A 66 4.38 0.27 -5.09
N ILE A 67 5.71 0.29 -5.03
CA ILE A 67 6.47 1.23 -4.19
C ILE A 67 7.29 2.13 -5.10
N ILE A 68 7.11 3.42 -4.91
CA ILE A 68 7.66 4.47 -5.77
C ILE A 68 8.27 5.59 -4.91
N THR A 69 9.26 6.25 -5.48
CA THR A 69 9.96 7.38 -4.88
C THR A 69 10.49 8.28 -5.99
N ASN A 70 11.02 9.45 -5.62
CA ASN A 70 11.96 10.14 -6.49
C ASN A 70 13.31 9.41 -6.55
N SER A 71 14.07 9.67 -7.61
CA SER A 71 15.46 9.30 -7.88
C SER A 71 16.39 10.51 -7.65
N PRO A 72 17.72 10.32 -7.47
CA PRO A 72 18.67 11.42 -7.29
C PRO A 72 18.61 12.48 -8.39
N ASN A 73 18.15 12.10 -9.58
CA ASN A 73 17.98 12.97 -10.74
C ASN A 73 16.60 13.64 -10.79
N LEU A 74 15.85 13.64 -9.67
CA LEU A 74 14.47 14.15 -9.56
C LEU A 74 13.50 13.51 -10.56
N GLN A 75 13.77 12.25 -10.90
CA GLN A 75 12.92 11.43 -11.76
C GLN A 75 12.15 10.42 -10.91
N TYR A 76 10.99 10.00 -11.41
CA TYR A 76 10.22 8.94 -10.79
C TYR A 76 11.00 7.61 -10.84
N GLN A 77 11.14 6.95 -9.70
CA GLN A 77 11.78 5.65 -9.58
C GLN A 77 10.81 4.64 -8.96
N VAL A 78 10.60 3.55 -9.69
CA VAL A 78 9.89 2.37 -9.17
C VAL A 78 10.90 1.54 -8.39
N ILE A 79 10.65 1.37 -7.09
CA ILE A 79 11.44 0.50 -6.22
C ILE A 79 10.94 -0.93 -6.32
N GLN A 80 9.63 -1.07 -6.40
CA GLN A 80 8.95 -2.34 -6.58
C GLN A 80 7.73 -2.12 -7.47
N ASP A 81 7.58 -2.96 -8.50
CA ASP A 81 6.35 -2.97 -9.29
C ASP A 81 5.23 -3.76 -8.58
N TRP A 82 4.05 -3.82 -9.20
CA TRP A 82 2.88 -4.49 -8.62
C TRP A 82 3.17 -5.93 -8.19
N SER A 83 3.16 -6.17 -6.87
CA SER A 83 3.44 -7.46 -6.25
C SER A 83 2.49 -7.71 -5.08
N ASP A 84 2.15 -8.98 -4.84
CA ASP A 84 1.28 -9.40 -3.72
C ASP A 84 1.96 -9.24 -2.35
N LYS A 85 3.27 -8.97 -2.35
CA LYS A 85 4.07 -8.72 -1.15
C LYS A 85 4.87 -7.44 -1.33
N MET A 86 5.03 -6.69 -0.25
CA MET A 86 6.02 -5.62 -0.21
C MET A 86 7.40 -6.17 0.17
N ASP A 87 8.40 -5.73 -0.56
CA ASP A 87 9.82 -5.94 -0.33
C ASP A 87 10.44 -4.61 0.15
N PHE A 88 10.90 -4.63 1.39
CA PHE A 88 11.46 -3.46 2.07
C PHE A 88 12.99 -3.40 1.97
N SER A 89 13.63 -4.45 1.45
CA SER A 89 15.09 -4.59 1.46
C SER A 89 15.76 -3.46 0.68
N HIS A 90 15.15 -3.04 -0.42
CA HIS A 90 15.61 -1.93 -1.26
C HIS A 90 15.44 -0.56 -0.60
N LEU A 91 14.38 -0.35 0.18
CA LEU A 91 14.05 0.95 0.80
C LEU A 91 15.08 1.39 1.86
N ILE A 92 15.62 0.43 2.61
CA ILE A 92 16.65 0.69 3.63
C ILE A 92 17.92 1.26 2.98
N GLN A 93 18.20 0.89 1.73
CA GLN A 93 19.38 1.32 1.00
C GLN A 93 19.18 2.66 0.27
N ILE A 94 17.95 3.16 0.16
CA ILE A 94 17.67 4.43 -0.51
C ILE A 94 18.30 5.58 0.28
N LYS A 95 19.13 6.36 -0.39
CA LYS A 95 19.67 7.60 0.16
C LYS A 95 18.55 8.64 0.18
N MET A 96 18.40 9.40 1.26
CA MET A 96 17.50 10.56 1.28
C MET A 96 18.21 11.76 0.65
N TYR A 97 17.57 12.44 -0.30
CA TYR A 97 18.19 13.58 -1.00
C TYR A 97 17.19 14.61 -1.54
N ALA A 98 15.94 14.26 -1.87
CA ALA A 98 15.00 15.21 -2.46
C ALA A 98 13.54 14.92 -2.09
N PRO A 99 12.72 15.96 -1.88
CA PRO A 99 11.30 15.79 -1.64
C PRO A 99 10.61 15.21 -2.87
N LEU A 100 9.50 14.51 -2.63
CA LEU A 100 8.66 13.93 -3.67
C LEU A 100 8.08 15.01 -4.59
N ASP A 101 8.16 14.78 -5.91
CA ASP A 101 7.62 15.69 -6.92
C ASP A 101 6.16 15.34 -7.18
N LEU A 102 5.27 16.02 -6.47
CA LEU A 102 3.84 15.71 -6.46
C LEU A 102 3.18 15.93 -7.82
N GLU A 103 3.64 16.91 -8.59
CA GLU A 103 3.07 17.19 -9.91
C GLU A 103 3.35 16.05 -10.89
N LYS A 104 4.57 15.51 -10.87
CA LYS A 104 4.89 14.32 -11.67
C LYS A 104 4.13 13.10 -11.20
N LEU A 105 3.98 12.94 -9.90
CA LEU A 105 3.29 11.81 -9.31
C LEU A 105 1.79 11.82 -9.65
N ILE A 106 1.11 12.96 -9.51
CA ILE A 106 -0.30 13.15 -9.86
C ILE A 106 -0.59 12.76 -11.31
N ASN A 107 0.33 13.07 -12.21
CA ASN A 107 0.20 12.77 -13.63
C ASN A 107 0.70 11.38 -14.03
N SER A 108 1.14 10.56 -13.08
CA SER A 108 1.62 9.21 -13.35
C SER A 108 0.46 8.27 -13.71
N PRO A 109 0.61 7.42 -14.75
CA PRO A 109 -0.39 6.39 -15.06
C PRO A 109 -0.58 5.40 -13.90
N ASP A 110 0.41 5.28 -13.01
CA ASP A 110 0.32 4.39 -11.85
C ASP A 110 -0.76 4.84 -10.86
N ILE A 111 -0.96 6.15 -10.65
CA ILE A 111 -2.03 6.67 -9.79
C ILE A 111 -3.40 6.33 -10.36
N ALA A 112 -3.57 6.50 -11.68
CA ALA A 112 -4.85 6.19 -12.33
C ALA A 112 -5.20 4.69 -12.20
N SER A 113 -4.18 3.83 -12.17
CA SER A 113 -4.34 2.39 -12.01
C SER A 113 -4.49 1.92 -10.57
N ALA A 114 -4.31 2.82 -9.59
CA ALA A 114 -4.38 2.51 -8.17
C ALA A 114 -5.80 2.68 -7.62
N ASP A 115 -6.17 1.78 -6.73
CA ASP A 115 -7.39 1.84 -5.94
C ASP A 115 -7.17 2.71 -4.68
N GLU A 116 -5.95 2.70 -4.14
CA GLU A 116 -5.52 3.54 -3.01
C GLU A 116 -4.10 4.07 -3.26
N VAL A 117 -3.85 5.33 -2.87
CA VAL A 117 -2.51 5.95 -2.92
C VAL A 117 -2.08 6.34 -1.52
N ILE A 118 -1.00 5.76 -1.02
CA ILE A 118 -0.48 6.00 0.32
C ILE A 118 0.81 6.80 0.24
N PHE A 119 0.80 8.00 0.80
CA PHE A 119 1.98 8.87 0.90
C PHE A 119 2.63 8.70 2.26
N ILE A 120 3.89 8.31 2.29
CA ILE A 120 4.69 8.21 3.51
C ILE A 120 5.65 9.40 3.54
N THR A 121 5.45 10.31 4.49
CA THR A 121 6.26 11.53 4.61
C THR A 121 6.35 11.98 6.07
N ASN A 122 7.33 12.80 6.40
CA ASN A 122 7.40 13.53 7.67
C ASN A 122 7.05 15.02 7.48
N SER A 123 6.63 15.45 6.28
CA SER A 123 6.20 16.84 6.05
C SER A 123 4.99 17.17 6.91
N SER A 124 4.97 18.36 7.51
CA SER A 124 3.76 18.95 8.10
C SER A 124 2.85 19.58 7.05
N ASP A 125 3.43 20.05 5.94
CA ASP A 125 2.64 20.61 4.84
C ASP A 125 2.22 19.47 3.90
N THR A 126 0.97 19.05 4.08
CA THR A 126 0.33 17.95 3.35
C THR A 126 -0.80 18.47 2.46
N GLY A 127 -1.02 19.78 2.37
CA GLY A 127 -2.16 20.35 1.65
C GLY A 127 -2.18 19.98 0.16
N LYS A 128 -1.00 19.92 -0.47
CA LYS A 128 -0.84 19.48 -1.86
C LYS A 128 -1.08 17.97 -2.05
N LEU A 129 -0.81 17.16 -1.03
CA LEU A 129 -1.02 15.71 -1.05
C LEU A 129 -2.49 15.35 -0.86
N ALA A 130 -3.22 16.13 -0.07
CA ALA A 130 -4.66 15.92 0.16
C ALA A 130 -5.52 16.11 -1.10
N GLY A 131 -5.00 16.80 -2.12
CA GLY A 131 -5.66 16.96 -3.42
C GLY A 131 -5.59 15.72 -4.32
N VAL A 132 -4.83 14.69 -3.95
CA VAL A 132 -4.69 13.46 -4.74
C VAL A 132 -5.91 12.57 -4.49
N PRO A 133 -6.62 12.11 -5.53
CA PRO A 133 -7.79 11.24 -5.35
C PRO A 133 -7.40 9.90 -4.72
N LYS A 134 -8.29 9.39 -3.85
CA LYS A 134 -8.10 8.11 -3.14
C LYS A 134 -6.81 8.03 -2.32
N SER A 135 -6.31 9.18 -1.87
CA SER A 135 -5.05 9.25 -1.16
C SER A 135 -5.21 9.21 0.36
N ARG A 136 -4.21 8.63 1.00
CA ARG A 136 -4.01 8.64 2.45
C ARG A 136 -2.57 9.05 2.75
N ILE A 137 -2.38 9.82 3.81
CA ILE A 137 -1.06 10.27 4.24
C ILE A 137 -0.71 9.60 5.55
N ILE A 138 0.49 9.03 5.62
CA ILE A 138 1.07 8.47 6.83
C ILE A 138 2.25 9.36 7.23
N ASN A 139 2.10 10.01 8.38
CA ASN A 139 3.14 10.85 8.94
C ASN A 139 4.09 10.02 9.80
N VAL A 140 5.40 10.06 9.53
CA VAL A 140 6.39 9.21 10.20
C VAL A 140 7.08 9.86 11.42
N LYS A 141 6.61 11.04 11.85
CA LYS A 141 7.14 11.80 13.01
C LYS A 141 7.08 11.05 14.32
#